data_AF-A0A7S0HT34-F1
#
_entry.id   AF-A0A7S0HT34-F1
#
_cell.length_a   1.000
_cell.length_b   1.000
_cell.length_c   1.000
_cell.angle_alpha   90.00
_cell.angle_beta   90.00
_cell.angle_gamma   90.00
#
_symmetry.space_group_name_H-M   'P 1'
#
loop_
_entity.id
_entity.type
_entity.pdbx_description
1 polymer ?
#
loop_
_entity_poly.entity_id
_entity_poly.type
_entity_poly.pdbx_seq_one_letter_code
_entity_poly.pdbx_strand_id
1 'polypeptide(L)'
;TGTPGTGKSTMCQSLAAQAPTMRHVELGALVKDRQMHQGWDEEYETYILDEERILDELEEMQEPGGLIVDFHGAELFPERWFDLVLVLRAENSILYPRLQSRCYSEKKLTENMEAEIMQVVLDEARESYKEEIVIELRSDTVEDIESNVQRVLQWMQQWAADHQ
;
A
#
# COMPACT_ATOMS: atom_id res chain seq x y z
N THR A 1 0.18 -2.33 1.35
CA THR A 1 -1.15 -1.84 1.75
C THR A 1 -1.15 -1.35 3.20
N GLY A 2 -2.29 -0.86 3.70
CA GLY A 2 -2.48 -0.26 5.03
C GLY A 2 -3.32 1.02 4.97
N THR A 3 -3.91 1.41 6.11
CA THR A 3 -4.72 2.62 6.22
C THR A 3 -3.96 3.87 5.72
N PRO A 4 -4.60 4.84 5.07
CA PRO A 4 -3.96 6.12 4.76
C PRO A 4 -3.24 6.72 5.98
N GLY A 5 -2.00 7.20 5.80
CA GLY A 5 -1.20 7.76 6.90
C GLY A 5 -0.25 6.78 7.62
N THR A 6 -0.34 5.46 7.38
CA THR A 6 0.54 4.47 8.03
C THR A 6 1.98 4.47 7.50
N GLY A 7 2.27 5.14 6.39
CA GLY A 7 3.64 5.34 5.88
C GLY A 7 4.01 4.53 4.63
N LYS A 8 3.03 3.98 3.91
CA LYS A 8 3.24 3.16 2.70
C LYS A 8 4.17 3.82 1.68
N SER A 9 3.81 5.01 1.22
CA SER A 9 4.57 5.72 0.18
C SER A 9 6.01 6.00 0.62
N THR A 10 6.22 6.40 1.88
CA THR A 10 7.56 6.61 2.45
C THR A 10 8.39 5.33 2.44
N MET A 11 7.81 4.21 2.88
CA MET A 11 8.47 2.91 2.89
C MET A 11 8.79 2.44 1.47
N CYS A 12 7.82 2.49 0.55
CA CYS A 12 7.98 2.06 -0.83
C CYS A 12 9.02 2.88 -1.59
N GLN A 13 9.07 4.20 -1.38
CA GLN A 13 10.11 5.07 -1.94
C GLN A 13 11.51 4.70 -1.41
N SER A 14 11.64 4.47 -0.10
CA SER A 14 12.91 4.05 0.52
C SER A 14 13.37 2.68 0.03
N LEU A 15 12.43 1.74 -0.13
CA LEU A 15 12.69 0.41 -0.65
C LEU A 15 13.18 0.46 -2.11
N ALA A 16 12.48 1.20 -2.98
CA ALA A 16 12.87 1.35 -4.38
C ALA A 16 14.22 2.07 -4.55
N ALA A 17 14.56 3.02 -3.67
CA ALA A 17 15.87 3.67 -3.68
C ALA A 17 17.03 2.71 -3.37
N GLN A 18 16.76 1.64 -2.61
CA GLN A 18 17.75 0.63 -2.20
C GLN A 18 17.70 -0.65 -3.05
N ALA A 19 16.60 -0.90 -3.75
CA ALA A 19 16.41 -2.02 -4.65
C ALA A 19 16.23 -1.52 -6.10
N PRO A 20 17.33 -1.26 -6.85
CA PRO A 20 17.27 -0.64 -8.17
C PRO A 20 16.60 -1.51 -9.25
N THR A 21 16.42 -2.81 -8.97
CA THR A 21 15.68 -3.73 -9.83
C THR A 21 14.17 -3.64 -9.62
N MET A 22 13.70 -2.93 -8.59
CA MET A 22 12.29 -2.77 -8.28
C MET A 22 11.76 -1.45 -8.82
N ARG A 23 10.59 -1.49 -9.44
CA ARG A 23 9.84 -0.31 -9.87
C ARG A 23 8.74 0.00 -8.86
N HIS A 24 8.76 1.20 -8.30
CA HIS A 24 7.68 1.68 -7.43
C HIS A 24 6.55 2.31 -8.25
N VAL A 25 5.32 1.90 -7.94
CA VAL A 25 4.08 2.47 -8.47
C VAL A 25 3.21 2.93 -7.30
N GLU A 26 3.08 4.25 -7.15
CA GLU A 26 2.08 4.84 -6.27
C GLU A 26 0.74 4.92 -7.01
N LEU A 27 -0.17 3.98 -6.74
CA LEU A 27 -1.36 3.79 -7.56
C LEU A 27 -2.30 4.99 -7.49
N GLY A 28 -2.43 5.64 -6.32
CA GLY A 28 -3.24 6.85 -6.18
C GLY A 28 -2.76 8.00 -7.07
N ALA A 29 -1.44 8.16 -7.22
CA ALA A 29 -0.86 9.14 -8.13
C ALA A 29 -1.06 8.73 -9.59
N LEU A 30 -0.83 7.45 -9.92
CA LEU A 30 -1.03 6.92 -11.27
C LEU A 30 -2.48 7.10 -11.77
N VAL A 31 -3.46 6.81 -10.91
CA VAL A 31 -4.90 6.99 -11.19
C VAL A 31 -5.20 8.44 -11.55
N LYS A 32 -4.66 9.38 -10.77
CA LYS A 32 -4.86 10.82 -11.00
C LYS A 32 -4.19 11.28 -12.30
N ASP A 33 -2.93 10.90 -12.52
CA ASP A 33 -2.14 11.35 -13.67
C ASP A 33 -2.68 10.81 -15.00
N ARG A 34 -3.19 9.58 -15.00
CA ARG A 34 -3.74 8.92 -16.18
C ARG A 34 -5.26 9.02 -16.30
N GLN A 35 -5.92 9.70 -15.37
CA GLN A 35 -7.37 9.86 -15.29
C GLN A 35 -8.10 8.50 -15.34
N MET A 36 -7.62 7.52 -14.56
CA MET A 36 -8.21 6.17 -14.46
C MET A 36 -9.29 6.14 -13.38
N HIS A 37 -10.25 7.04 -13.50
CA HIS A 37 -11.34 7.22 -12.54
C HIS A 37 -12.62 7.63 -13.26
N GLN A 38 -13.77 7.25 -12.71
CA GLN A 38 -15.09 7.55 -13.26
C GLN A 38 -15.72 8.82 -12.65
N GLY A 39 -14.99 9.52 -11.79
CA GLY A 39 -15.42 10.76 -11.18
C GLY A 39 -14.76 10.99 -9.82
N TRP A 40 -15.13 12.09 -9.18
CA TRP A 40 -14.76 12.39 -7.82
C TRP A 40 -16.00 12.24 -6.92
N ASP A 41 -15.83 11.47 -5.84
CA ASP A 41 -16.81 11.37 -4.78
C ASP A 41 -16.57 12.51 -3.78
N GLU A 42 -17.46 13.50 -3.76
CA GLU A 42 -17.39 14.63 -2.84
C GLU A 42 -17.67 14.23 -1.38
N GLU A 43 -18.44 13.16 -1.17
CA GLU A 43 -18.84 12.71 0.17
C GLU A 43 -17.69 12.02 0.92
N TYR A 44 -16.90 11.22 0.21
CA TYR A 44 -15.74 10.49 0.73
C TYR A 44 -14.40 11.16 0.38
N GLU A 45 -14.45 12.26 -0.38
CA GLU A 45 -13.29 13.00 -0.86
C GLU A 45 -12.26 12.08 -1.54
N THR A 46 -12.71 11.23 -2.46
CA THR A 46 -11.86 10.26 -3.17
C THR A 46 -12.27 10.10 -4.64
N TYR A 47 -11.37 9.56 -5.46
CA TYR A 47 -11.72 9.20 -6.83
C TYR A 47 -12.47 7.86 -6.85
N ILE A 48 -13.53 7.80 -7.66
CA ILE A 48 -14.19 6.54 -8.00
C ILE A 48 -13.30 5.85 -9.02
N LEU A 49 -12.65 4.76 -8.62
CA LEU A 49 -11.64 4.10 -9.44
C LEU A 49 -12.24 3.44 -10.69
N ASP A 50 -11.52 3.52 -11.80
CA ASP A 50 -11.79 2.72 -12.99
C ASP A 50 -10.96 1.43 -12.91
N GLU A 51 -11.50 0.44 -12.18
CA GLU A 51 -10.78 -0.78 -11.79
C GLU A 51 -10.26 -1.57 -12.98
N GLU A 52 -11.07 -1.75 -14.03
CA GLU A 52 -10.67 -2.47 -15.25
C GLU A 52 -9.44 -1.82 -15.89
N ARG A 53 -9.49 -0.50 -16.06
CA ARG A 53 -8.38 0.25 -16.68
C ARG A 53 -7.12 0.26 -15.81
N ILE A 54 -7.28 0.27 -14.48
CA ILE A 54 -6.15 0.14 -13.55
C ILE A 54 -5.49 -1.23 -13.70
N LEU A 55 -6.29 -2.29 -13.77
CA LEU A 55 -5.79 -3.65 -13.91
C LEU A 55 -5.07 -3.86 -15.23
N ASP A 56 -5.64 -3.39 -16.35
CA ASP A 56 -5.00 -3.46 -17.67
C ASP A 56 -3.63 -2.76 -17.67
N GLU A 57 -3.56 -1.56 -17.10
CA GLU A 57 -2.32 -0.78 -17.03
C GLU A 57 -1.26 -1.44 -16.13
N LEU A 58 -1.67 -2.03 -15.01
CA LEU A 58 -0.76 -2.69 -14.08
C LEU A 58 -0.30 -4.06 -14.58
N GLU A 59 -1.10 -4.78 -15.37
CA GLU A 59 -0.71 -6.07 -15.94
C GLU A 59 0.52 -5.93 -16.85
N GLU A 60 0.55 -4.91 -17.71
CA GLU A 60 1.72 -4.60 -18.54
C GLU A 60 2.97 -4.24 -17.71
N MET A 61 2.78 -3.60 -16.54
CA MET A 61 3.90 -3.24 -15.65
C MET A 61 4.39 -4.42 -14.81
N GLN A 62 3.51 -5.39 -14.52
CA GLN A 62 3.79 -6.53 -13.67
C GLN A 62 4.48 -7.67 -14.43
N GLU A 63 4.26 -7.82 -15.74
CA GLU A 63 4.85 -8.89 -16.56
C GLU A 63 6.37 -9.09 -16.38
N PRO A 64 7.21 -8.03 -16.33
CA PRO A 64 8.66 -8.18 -16.11
C PRO A 64 9.04 -8.61 -14.69
N GLY A 65 8.09 -8.61 -13.75
CA GLY A 65 8.33 -8.74 -12.31
C GLY A 65 8.95 -7.48 -11.69
N GLY A 66 9.32 -7.59 -10.41
CA GLY A 66 10.02 -6.51 -9.71
C GLY A 66 9.19 -5.24 -9.51
N LEU A 67 7.90 -5.39 -9.18
CA LEU A 67 6.98 -4.26 -8.98
C LEU A 67 6.67 -4.07 -7.49
N ILE A 68 6.73 -2.82 -7.01
CA ILE A 68 6.25 -2.42 -5.70
C ILE A 68 4.99 -1.58 -5.91
N VAL A 69 3.84 -2.10 -5.49
CA VAL A 69 2.55 -1.41 -5.59
C VAL A 69 2.21 -0.77 -4.25
N ASP A 70 2.09 0.56 -4.23
CA ASP A 70 1.58 1.34 -3.09
C ASP A 70 0.12 1.74 -3.33
N PHE A 71 -0.76 1.04 -2.62
CA PHE A 71 -2.17 1.38 -2.53
C PHE A 71 -2.71 1.04 -1.14
N HIS A 72 -3.84 1.65 -0.77
CA HIS A 72 -4.48 1.42 0.53
C HIS A 72 -5.47 0.24 0.52
N GLY A 73 -6.03 -0.10 -0.64
CA GLY A 73 -6.79 -1.33 -0.85
C GLY A 73 -5.91 -2.49 -1.32
N ALA A 74 -6.42 -3.69 -1.14
CA ALA A 74 -5.82 -4.98 -1.45
C ALA A 74 -6.74 -5.85 -2.32
N GLU A 75 -8.06 -5.71 -2.21
CA GLU A 75 -9.08 -6.53 -2.91
C GLU A 75 -9.07 -6.37 -4.44
N LEU A 76 -8.69 -5.19 -4.93
CA LEU A 76 -8.69 -4.85 -6.35
C LEU A 76 -7.84 -5.81 -7.21
N PHE A 77 -6.74 -6.31 -6.66
CA PHE A 77 -5.71 -6.97 -7.47
C PHE A 77 -5.86 -8.49 -7.49
N PRO A 78 -5.52 -9.15 -8.62
CA PRO A 78 -5.45 -10.59 -8.68
C PRO A 78 -4.44 -11.17 -7.67
N GLU A 79 -4.83 -12.21 -6.93
CA GLU A 79 -3.99 -12.90 -5.95
C GLU A 79 -2.61 -13.29 -6.50
N ARG A 80 -2.56 -13.70 -7.78
CA ARG A 80 -1.35 -14.15 -8.48
C ARG A 80 -0.28 -13.07 -8.69
N TRP A 81 -0.56 -11.79 -8.46
CA TRP A 81 0.36 -10.70 -8.75
C TRP A 81 1.45 -10.51 -7.69
N PHE A 82 1.21 -10.96 -6.45
CA PHE A 82 2.07 -10.62 -5.33
C PHE A 82 2.71 -11.84 -4.69
N ASP A 83 4.04 -11.82 -4.60
CA ASP A 83 4.82 -12.78 -3.83
C ASP A 83 4.83 -12.45 -2.32
N LEU A 84 4.53 -11.19 -1.98
CA LEU A 84 4.52 -10.67 -0.61
C LEU A 84 3.55 -9.49 -0.49
N VAL A 85 2.68 -9.52 0.53
CA VAL A 85 1.74 -8.46 0.85
C VAL A 85 2.07 -7.90 2.23
N LEU A 86 2.44 -6.62 2.28
CA LEU A 86 2.78 -5.93 3.52
C LEU A 86 1.63 -5.02 3.94
N VAL A 87 1.12 -5.21 5.16
CA VAL A 87 0.09 -4.36 5.76
C VAL A 87 0.74 -3.48 6.82
N LEU A 88 0.91 -2.19 6.51
CA LEU A 88 1.45 -1.23 7.46
C LEU A 88 0.39 -0.76 8.44
N ARG A 89 0.73 -0.84 9.72
CA ARG A 89 -0.11 -0.48 10.86
C ARG A 89 0.58 0.61 11.68
N ALA A 90 -0.23 1.47 12.29
CA ALA A 90 0.28 2.51 13.17
C ALA A 90 -0.62 2.68 14.40
N GLU A 91 0.00 2.97 15.54
CA GLU A 91 -0.74 3.33 16.75
C GLU A 91 -1.60 4.57 16.51
N ASN A 92 -2.81 4.56 17.05
CA ASN A 92 -3.79 5.65 16.87
C ASN A 92 -3.24 7.02 17.29
N SER A 93 -2.46 7.05 18.38
CA SER A 93 -1.79 8.25 18.90
C SER A 93 -0.79 8.86 17.90
N ILE A 94 -0.25 8.04 16.99
CA ILE A 94 0.71 8.41 15.95
C ILE A 94 -0.01 8.68 14.62
N LEU A 95 -0.99 7.85 14.27
CA LEU A 95 -1.73 7.97 13.02
C LEU A 95 -2.58 9.25 12.98
N TYR A 96 -3.24 9.61 14.08
CA TYR A 96 -4.10 10.78 14.14
C TYR A 96 -3.37 12.08 13.77
N PRO A 97 -2.21 12.44 14.38
CA PRO A 97 -1.45 13.62 13.96
C PRO A 97 -0.99 13.58 12.50
N ARG A 98 -0.66 12.38 11.97
CA ARG A 98 -0.24 12.21 10.56
C ARG A 98 -1.39 12.44 9.58
N LEU A 99 -2.62 12.07 9.96
CA LEU A 99 -3.82 12.33 9.16
C LEU A 99 -4.23 13.80 9.27
N GLN A 100 -4.17 14.38 10.46
CA GLN A 100 -4.50 15.78 10.71
C GLN A 100 -3.59 16.73 9.90
N SER A 101 -2.30 16.41 9.77
CA SER A 101 -1.35 17.22 8.98
C SER A 101 -1.63 17.20 7.48
N ARG A 102 -2.46 16.28 6.98
CA ARG A 102 -2.91 16.22 5.57
C ARG A 102 -4.10 17.12 5.27
N CYS A 103 -4.58 17.90 6.24
CA CYS A 103 -5.72 18.81 6.09
C CYS A 103 -7.03 18.13 5.63
N TYR A 104 -7.25 16.88 6.06
CA TYR A 104 -8.51 16.18 5.83
C TYR A 104 -9.66 16.80 6.63
N SER A 105 -10.88 16.64 6.14
CA SER A 105 -12.08 16.96 6.91
C SER A 105 -12.18 16.08 8.17
N GLU A 106 -12.93 16.54 9.17
CA GLU A 106 -13.17 15.75 10.39
C GLU A 106 -13.83 14.40 10.07
N LYS A 107 -14.76 14.36 9.11
CA LYS A 107 -15.41 13.13 8.66
C LYS A 107 -14.37 12.13 8.14
N LYS A 108 -13.53 12.56 7.20
CA LYS A 108 -12.49 11.71 6.60
C LYS A 108 -11.43 11.28 7.61
N LEU A 109 -11.11 12.14 8.57
CA LEU A 109 -10.18 11.79 9.64
C LEU A 109 -10.78 10.68 10.50
N THR A 110 -12.01 10.83 10.98
CA THR A 110 -12.72 9.82 11.78
C THR A 110 -12.82 8.50 11.03
N GLU A 111 -13.21 8.53 9.76
CA GLU A 111 -13.32 7.33 8.90
C GLU A 111 -12.00 6.56 8.81
N ASN A 112 -10.88 7.25 8.54
CA ASN A 112 -9.57 6.58 8.49
C ASN A 112 -9.12 6.05 9.85
N MET A 113 -9.42 6.77 10.94
CA MET A 113 -9.09 6.30 12.29
C MET A 113 -9.91 5.06 12.66
N GLU A 114 -11.20 5.04 12.33
CA GLU A 114 -12.07 3.89 12.54
C GLU A 114 -11.61 2.69 11.70
N ALA A 115 -11.23 2.92 10.43
CA ALA A 115 -10.69 1.87 9.57
C ALA A 115 -9.43 1.20 10.18
N GLU A 116 -8.51 1.98 10.76
CA GLU A 116 -7.33 1.44 11.43
C GLU A 116 -7.68 0.67 12.72
N ILE A 117 -8.59 1.22 13.54
CA ILE A 117 -9.04 0.59 14.79
C ILE A 117 -9.71 -0.75 14.52
N MET A 118 -10.59 -0.78 13.51
CA MET A 118 -11.35 -1.95 13.11
C MET A 118 -10.53 -2.91 12.22
N GLN A 119 -9.28 -2.55 11.90
CA GLN A 119 -8.35 -3.37 11.12
C GLN A 119 -8.85 -3.69 9.70
N VAL A 120 -9.68 -2.83 9.12
CA VAL A 120 -10.38 -3.07 7.85
C VAL A 120 -9.41 -3.52 6.76
N VAL A 121 -8.31 -2.78 6.57
CA VAL A 121 -7.32 -3.07 5.53
C VAL A 121 -6.51 -4.34 5.80
N LEU A 122 -6.32 -4.72 7.08
CA LEU A 122 -5.64 -5.96 7.44
C LEU A 122 -6.53 -7.17 7.12
N ASP A 123 -7.81 -7.08 7.48
CA ASP A 123 -8.78 -8.14 7.22
C ASP A 123 -8.99 -8.29 5.70
N GLU A 124 -9.14 -7.18 4.97
CA GLU A 124 -9.21 -7.18 3.50
C GLU A 124 -8.00 -7.89 2.86
N ALA A 125 -6.79 -7.62 3.34
CA ALA A 125 -5.59 -8.28 2.83
C ALA A 125 -5.57 -9.79 3.15
N ARG A 126 -6.05 -10.20 4.32
CA ARG A 126 -6.15 -11.62 4.72
C ARG A 126 -7.24 -12.38 3.96
N GLU A 127 -8.30 -11.69 3.56
CA GLU A 127 -9.38 -12.28 2.76
C GLU A 127 -8.99 -12.39 1.28
N SER A 128 -8.16 -11.46 0.79
CA SER A 128 -7.75 -11.39 -0.63
C SER A 128 -6.54 -12.26 -0.97
N TYR A 129 -5.68 -12.57 0.00
CA TYR A 129 -4.42 -13.26 -0.22
C TYR A 129 -4.19 -14.38 0.80
N LYS A 130 -3.31 -15.33 0.44
CA LYS A 130 -2.95 -16.41 1.36
C LYS A 130 -2.26 -15.87 2.61
N GLU A 131 -2.61 -16.45 3.75
CA GLU A 131 -2.12 -16.02 5.06
C GLU A 131 -0.59 -15.99 5.14
N GLU A 132 0.11 -16.91 4.46
CA GLU A 132 1.57 -17.01 4.48
C GLU A 132 2.30 -15.84 3.80
N ILE A 133 1.64 -15.12 2.89
CA ILE A 133 2.25 -13.97 2.20
C ILE A 133 1.82 -12.62 2.80
N VAL A 134 0.85 -12.60 3.71
CA VAL A 134 0.33 -11.38 4.34
C VAL A 134 1.09 -11.11 5.64
N ILE A 135 1.94 -10.10 5.64
CA ILE A 135 2.77 -9.74 6.80
C ILE A 135 2.38 -8.36 7.32
N GLU A 136 1.98 -8.33 8.59
CA GLU A 136 1.72 -7.10 9.32
C GLU A 136 3.05 -6.46 9.78
N LEU A 137 3.20 -5.16 9.56
CA LEU A 137 4.36 -4.39 9.97
C LEU A 137 3.94 -3.13 10.73
N ARG A 138 4.56 -2.92 11.89
CA ARG A 138 4.44 -1.68 12.67
C ARG A 138 5.20 -0.56 11.98
N SER A 139 4.64 0.65 11.95
CA SER A 139 5.17 1.81 11.22
C SER A 139 4.94 3.12 11.98
N ASP A 140 5.29 3.15 13.27
CA ASP A 140 5.07 4.29 14.16
C ASP A 140 6.20 5.31 14.09
N THR A 141 7.43 4.84 13.91
CA THR A 141 8.61 5.69 13.87
C THR A 141 9.37 5.57 12.56
N VAL A 142 10.37 6.43 12.36
CA VAL A 142 11.27 6.34 11.22
C VAL A 142 12.12 5.08 11.31
N GLU A 143 12.55 4.72 12.53
CA GLU A 143 13.31 3.50 12.80
C GLU A 143 12.51 2.24 12.45
N ASP A 144 11.19 2.24 12.70
CA ASP A 144 10.31 1.15 12.26
C ASP A 144 10.34 1.02 10.73
N ILE A 145 10.20 2.12 10.00
CA ILE A 145 10.24 2.14 8.53
C ILE A 145 11.61 1.64 8.02
N GLU A 146 12.70 2.12 8.59
CA GLU A 146 14.06 1.70 8.21
C GLU A 146 14.26 0.20 8.46
N SER A 147 13.86 -0.29 9.63
CA SER A 147 13.91 -1.72 9.99
C SER A 147 13.06 -2.56 9.03
N ASN A 148 11.84 -2.11 8.71
CA ASN A 148 10.95 -2.76 7.76
C ASN A 148 11.57 -2.85 6.37
N VAL A 149 12.18 -1.76 5.88
CA VAL A 149 12.87 -1.76 4.58
C VAL A 149 14.02 -2.77 4.58
N GLN A 150 14.85 -2.81 5.62
CA GLN A 150 15.94 -3.80 5.70
C GLN A 150 15.41 -5.24 5.72
N ARG A 151 14.33 -5.50 6.45
CA ARG A 151 13.68 -6.81 6.49
C ARG A 151 13.17 -7.24 5.11
N VAL A 152 12.56 -6.32 4.35
CA VAL A 152 12.08 -6.62 3.00
C VAL A 152 13.23 -6.84 2.03
N LEU A 153 14.29 -6.05 2.10
CA LEU A 153 15.49 -6.25 1.26
C LEU A 153 16.12 -7.63 1.49
N GLN A 154 16.22 -8.07 2.76
CA GLN A 154 16.71 -9.41 3.09
C GLN A 154 15.78 -10.50 2.55
N TRP A 155 14.46 -10.31 2.70
CA TRP A 155 13.47 -11.24 2.14
C TRP A 155 13.60 -11.34 0.62
N MET A 156 13.76 -10.22 -0.09
CA MET A 156 13.93 -10.20 -1.55
C MET A 156 15.19 -10.95 -2.00
N GLN A 157 16.31 -10.79 -1.27
CA GLN A 157 17.54 -11.52 -1.55
C GLN A 157 17.35 -13.02 -1.40
N GLN A 158 16.65 -13.46 -0.35
CA GLN A 158 16.36 -14.87 -0.13
C GLN A 158 15.39 -15.41 -1.20
N TRP A 159 14.32 -14.68 -1.49
CA TRP A 159 13.35 -15.04 -2.52
C TRP A 159 14.02 -15.22 -3.89
N ALA A 160 14.92 -14.31 -4.27
CA ALA A 160 15.67 -14.42 -5.52
C ALA A 160 16.62 -15.63 -5.55
N ALA A 161 17.18 -16.03 -4.40
CA ALA A 161 18.03 -17.22 -4.30
C ALA A 161 17.21 -18.52 -4.39
N ASP A 162 15.99 -18.52 -3.86
CA ASP A 162 15.09 -19.69 -3.88
C ASP A 162 14.44 -19.92 -5.26
N HIS A 163 14.40 -18.88 -6.11
CA HIS A 163 13.78 -18.89 -7.45
C HIS A 163 14.79 -18.72 -8.60
N GLN A 164 16.08 -18.92 -8.32
CA GLN A 164 17.15 -19.05 -9.33
C GLN A 164 17.21 -20.47 -9.89
#